data_AF-A0A924TB16-F1
#
_entry.id   AF-A0A924TB16-F1
#
_cell.length_a   1.000
_cell.length_b   1.000
_cell.length_c   1.000
_cell.angle_alpha   90.00
_cell.angle_beta   90.00
_cell.angle_gamma   90.00
#
_symmetry.space_group_name_H-M   'P 1'
#
loop_
_entity.id
_entity.type
_entity.pdbx_description
1 polymer ?
#
loop_
_entity_poly.entity_id
_entity_poly.type
_entity_poly.pdbx_seq_one_letter_code
_entity_poly.pdbx_strand_id
1 'polypeptide(L)'
;VNQVNRSGDGRVIRGQLQLVVDKFVTPHLIDPATPLKLEFLGDVPTDPAVREAVLRRRLLLDVMPGTAAAIAMGVVADKLMA
;
A
#
# COMPACT_ATOMS: atom_id res chain seq x y z
N VAL A 1 6.76 5.40 -8.65
CA VAL A 1 7.86 4.41 -8.81
C VAL A 1 7.40 3.00 -8.49
N ASN A 2 6.67 2.78 -7.39
CA ASN A 2 6.04 1.49 -7.08
C ASN A 2 4.50 1.58 -7.20
N GLN A 3 4.02 1.90 -8.40
CA GLN A 3 2.59 2.08 -8.69
C GLN A 3 2.15 1.04 -9.70
N VAL A 4 0.93 0.54 -9.51
CA VAL A 4 0.30 -0.38 -10.45
C VAL A 4 -0.31 0.39 -11.62
N ASN A 5 -0.20 -0.16 -12.83
CA ASN A 5 -0.92 0.37 -13.99
C ASN A 5 -2.33 -0.22 -14.11
N ARG A 6 -2.58 -1.39 -13.51
CA ARG A 6 -3.89 -2.05 -13.46
C ARG A 6 -4.19 -2.52 -12.04
N SER A 7 -5.46 -2.43 -11.66
CA SER A 7 -5.93 -2.97 -10.38
C SER A 7 -5.60 -4.47 -10.27
N GLY A 8 -5.03 -4.88 -9.13
CA GLY A 8 -4.65 -6.27 -8.88
C GLY A 8 -3.16 -6.59 -9.13
N ASP A 9 -2.42 -5.73 -9.84
CA ASP A 9 -0.98 -5.92 -10.06
C ASP A 9 -0.15 -5.69 -8.77
N GLY A 10 -0.76 -5.20 -7.69
CA GLY A 10 -0.07 -4.85 -6.45
C GLY A 10 0.64 -6.03 -5.80
N ARG A 11 0.08 -7.23 -5.94
CA ARG A 11 0.71 -8.49 -5.47
C ARG A 11 2.00 -8.80 -6.24
N VAL A 12 2.03 -8.53 -7.54
CA VAL A 12 3.21 -8.73 -8.39
C VAL A 12 4.31 -7.75 -7.98
N ILE A 13 3.96 -6.47 -7.81
CA ILE A 13 4.91 -5.45 -7.35
C ILE A 13 5.46 -5.82 -5.97
N ARG A 14 4.62 -6.26 -5.02
CA ARG A 14 5.09 -6.74 -3.72
C ARG A 14 6.08 -7.90 -3.86
N GLY A 15 5.85 -8.82 -4.79
CA GLY A 15 6.79 -9.91 -5.10
C GLY A 15 8.13 -9.40 -5.61
N GLN A 16 8.11 -8.42 -6.52
CA GLN A 16 9.34 -7.78 -7.03
C GLN A 16 10.10 -7.05 -5.92
N LEU A 17 9.39 -6.33 -5.04
CA LEU A 17 9.98 -5.67 -3.88
C LEU A 17 10.55 -6.68 -2.88
N GLN A 18 9.93 -7.85 -2.71
CA GLN A 18 10.46 -8.93 -1.88
C GLN A 18 11.83 -9.39 -2.41
N LEU A 19 12.00 -9.55 -3.73
CA LEU A 19 13.29 -9.92 -4.32
C LEU A 19 14.38 -8.88 -4.04
N VAL A 20 14.02 -7.59 -4.00
CA VAL A 20 14.95 -6.50 -3.63
C VAL A 20 15.33 -6.62 -2.16
N VAL A 21 14.38 -6.86 -1.27
CA VAL A 21 14.63 -7.07 0.17
C VAL A 21 15.51 -8.32 0.40
N ASP A 22 15.20 -9.42 -0.27
CA ASP A 22 15.94 -10.67 -0.17
C ASP A 22 17.40 -10.47 -0.60
N LYS A 23 17.64 -9.70 -1.68
CA LYS A 23 18.98 -9.47 -2.22
C LYS A 23 19.80 -8.44 -1.45
N PHE A 24 19.18 -7.35 -0.98
CA PHE A 24 19.90 -6.17 -0.51
C PHE A 24 19.69 -5.83 0.96
N VAL A 25 18.70 -6.43 1.63
CA VAL A 25 18.41 -6.13 3.05
C VAL A 25 18.69 -7.36 3.91
N THR A 26 18.21 -8.53 3.50
CA THR A 26 18.34 -9.78 4.27
C THR A 26 19.77 -10.13 4.66
N PRO A 27 20.80 -9.98 3.79
CA PRO A 27 22.19 -10.28 4.17
C PRO A 27 22.77 -9.39 5.28
N HIS A 28 22.12 -8.26 5.58
CA HIS A 28 22.55 -7.29 6.58
C HIS A 28 21.72 -7.31 7.86
N LEU A 29 20.77 -8.25 7.99
CA LEU A 29 19.99 -8.44 9.22
C LEU A 29 20.86 -9.09 10.31
N ILE A 30 20.52 -8.80 11.58
CA ILE A 30 21.20 -9.38 12.76
C ILE A 30 21.14 -10.91 12.74
N ASP A 31 20.01 -11.45 12.28
CA ASP A 31 19.83 -12.88 12.00
C ASP A 31 19.37 -13.06 10.54
N PRO A 32 20.28 -13.36 9.61
CA PRO A 32 19.95 -13.61 8.21
C PRO A 32 19.10 -14.87 7.99
N ALA A 33 19.03 -15.78 8.97
CA ALA A 33 18.18 -16.96 8.89
C ALA A 33 16.69 -16.62 9.13
N THR A 34 16.40 -15.43 9.66
CA THR A 34 15.05 -14.90 9.82
C THR A 34 14.71 -13.96 8.65
N PRO A 35 14.02 -14.44 7.59
CA PRO A 35 13.75 -13.62 6.41
C PRO A 35 12.73 -12.53 6.69
N LEU A 36 13.05 -11.28 6.31
CA LEU A 36 12.09 -10.18 6.32
C LEU A 36 11.05 -10.37 5.22
N LYS A 37 9.80 -10.66 5.59
CA LYS A 37 8.69 -10.84 4.64
C LYS A 37 7.85 -9.57 4.51
N LEU A 38 7.70 -9.11 3.28
CA LEU A 38 6.77 -8.03 2.93
C LEU A 38 5.35 -8.57 2.86
N GLU A 39 4.45 -7.96 3.61
CA GLU A 39 3.02 -8.22 3.50
C GLU A 39 2.38 -7.30 2.44
N PHE A 40 1.41 -7.83 1.69
CA PHE A 40 0.59 -7.01 0.80
C PHE A 40 -0.74 -6.69 1.50
N LEU A 41 -0.98 -5.42 1.83
CA LEU A 41 -2.18 -4.99 2.55
C LEU A 41 -3.36 -4.65 1.63
N GLY A 42 -3.10 -4.07 0.46
CA GLY A 42 -4.15 -3.71 -0.49
C GLY A 42 -3.65 -2.68 -1.49
N ASP A 43 -4.50 -2.38 -2.47
CA ASP A 43 -4.26 -1.35 -3.49
C ASP A 43 -5.20 -0.16 -3.26
N VAL A 44 -4.67 1.06 -3.43
CA VAL A 44 -5.47 2.29 -3.43
C VAL A 44 -5.51 2.83 -4.85
N PRO A 45 -6.69 2.97 -5.48
CA PRO A 45 -6.80 3.46 -6.84
C PRO A 45 -6.46 4.95 -6.94
N THR A 46 -6.01 5.39 -8.11
CA THR A 46 -5.90 6.82 -8.42
C THR A 46 -7.28 7.46 -8.39
N ASP A 47 -7.46 8.45 -7.52
CA ASP A 47 -8.75 9.10 -7.28
C ASP A 47 -8.59 10.62 -7.20
N PRO A 48 -9.22 11.40 -8.10
CA PRO A 48 -9.17 12.87 -8.08
C PRO A 48 -9.66 13.49 -6.76
N ALA A 49 -10.55 12.81 -6.03
CA ALA A 49 -11.06 13.28 -4.75
C ALA A 49 -9.95 13.45 -3.70
N VAL A 50 -8.88 12.64 -3.78
CA VAL A 50 -7.70 12.80 -2.91
C VAL A 50 -7.09 14.20 -3.07
N ARG A 51 -6.93 14.67 -4.31
CA ARG A 51 -6.37 15.99 -4.60
C ARG A 51 -7.27 17.10 -4.05
N GLU A 52 -8.57 17.00 -4.25
CA GLU A 52 -9.54 17.97 -3.74
C GLU A 52 -9.54 18.05 -2.21
N ALA A 53 -9.45 16.90 -1.52
CA ALA A 53 -9.34 16.83 -0.07
C ALA A 53 -8.05 17.51 0.44
N VAL A 54 -6.91 17.20 -0.19
CA VAL A 54 -5.60 17.77 0.14
C VAL A 54 -5.58 19.29 -0.05
N LEU A 55 -6.07 19.80 -1.18
CA LEU A 55 -6.11 21.25 -1.45
C LEU A 55 -6.92 22.02 -0.41
N ARG A 56 -8.00 21.40 0.10
CA ARG A 56 -8.85 21.98 1.13
C ARG A 56 -8.37 21.72 2.55
N ARG A 57 -7.24 21.00 2.74
CA ARG A 57 -6.71 20.55 4.03
C ARG A 57 -7.75 19.80 4.87
N ARG A 58 -8.54 18.94 4.22
CA ARG A 58 -9.53 18.09 4.91
C ARG A 58 -9.20 16.62 4.71
N LEU A 59 -9.49 15.81 5.71
CA LEU A 59 -9.32 14.36 5.61
C LEU A 59 -10.36 13.79 4.64
N LEU A 60 -9.90 13.06 3.61
CA LEU A 60 -10.77 12.45 2.59
C LEU A 60 -11.88 11.58 3.22
N LEU A 61 -11.50 10.78 4.22
CA LEU A 61 -12.41 9.85 4.91
C LEU A 61 -13.58 10.56 5.59
N ASP A 62 -13.38 11.79 6.07
CA ASP A 62 -14.44 12.56 6.74
C ASP A 62 -15.37 13.25 5.74
N VAL A 63 -14.79 13.84 4.69
CA VAL A 63 -15.55 14.73 3.79
C VAL A 63 -16.12 14.03 2.57
N MET A 64 -15.52 12.90 2.16
CA MET A 64 -15.89 12.14 0.97
C MET A 64 -15.69 10.62 1.20
N PRO A 65 -16.36 9.99 2.19
CA PRO A 65 -16.13 8.58 2.57
C PRO A 65 -16.48 7.56 1.48
N GLY A 66 -17.36 7.91 0.52
CA GLY A 66 -17.82 6.99 -0.53
C GLY A 66 -16.91 6.91 -1.77
N THR A 67 -15.77 7.60 -1.77
CA THR A 67 -14.86 7.58 -2.92
C THR A 67 -14.07 6.28 -2.99
N ALA A 68 -13.56 5.94 -4.17
CA ALA A 68 -12.85 4.68 -4.38
C ALA A 68 -11.58 4.61 -3.50
N ALA A 69 -10.87 5.72 -3.33
CA ALA A 69 -9.73 5.78 -2.43
C ALA A 69 -10.14 5.67 -0.95
N ALA A 70 -11.24 6.30 -0.53
CA ALA A 70 -11.71 6.21 0.86
C ALA A 70 -12.12 4.78 1.24
N ILE A 71 -12.88 4.12 0.36
CA ILE A 71 -13.31 2.73 0.55
C ILE A 71 -12.09 1.79 0.60
N ALA A 72 -11.12 1.96 -0.32
CA ALA A 72 -9.91 1.15 -0.33
C ALA A 72 -9.08 1.30 0.95
N MET A 73 -8.98 2.52 1.49
CA MET A 73 -8.30 2.76 2.77
C MET A 73 -9.01 2.06 3.94
N GLY A 74 -10.34 2.00 3.95
CA GLY A 74 -11.10 1.23 4.94
C GLY A 74 -10.73 -0.26 4.90
N VAL A 75 -10.70 -0.86 3.70
CA VAL A 75 -10.30 -2.27 3.51
C VAL A 75 -8.87 -2.53 3.99
N VAL A 76 -7.95 -1.60 3.72
CA VAL A 76 -6.55 -1.70 4.20
C VAL A 76 -6.49 -1.62 5.73
N ALA A 77 -7.27 -0.73 6.35
CA ALA A 77 -7.33 -0.59 7.79
C ALA A 77 -7.89 -1.85 8.47
N ASP A 78 -8.96 -2.43 7.93
CA ASP A 78 -9.53 -3.69 8.44
C ASP A 78 -8.50 -4.82 8.43
N LYS A 79 -7.68 -4.89 7.39
CA LYS A 79 -6.63 -5.91 7.30
C LYS A 79 -5.47 -5.69 8.28
N LEU A 80 -5.14 -4.44 8.60
CA LEU A 80 -4.10 -4.11 9.58
C LEU A 80 -4.50 -4.45 11.02
N MET A 81 -5.80 -4.49 11.30
CA MET A 81 -6.35 -4.80 12.62
C MET A 81 -6.61 -6.30 12.85
N ALA A 82 -6.54 -7.11 11.79
CA ALA A 82 -6.74 -8.57 11.82
C ALA A 82 -5.45 -9.31 12.20
#